data_AF-A0A9W4QTV1-F1
#
_entry.id   AF-A0A9W4QTV1-F1
#
_cell.length_a   1.000
_cell.length_b   1.000
_cell.length_c   1.000
_cell.angle_alpha   90.00
_cell.angle_beta   90.00
_cell.angle_gamma   90.00
#
_symmetry.space_group_name_H-M   'P 1'
#
loop_
_entity.id
_entity.type
_entity.pdbx_description
1 polymer ?
#
loop_
_entity_poly.entity_id
_entity_poly.type
_entity_poly.pdbx_seq_one_letter_code
_entity_poly.pdbx_strand_id
1 'polypeptide(L)'
;MTKEEIDLLAYELANLRLKADLTLAPQYPAFSDKPYPLGRCLEIRDEMYKLIHAQLAHNSESLAPLAHYMQSAQKELQKVWGSLRDEYFQNAIVVGHWYIDCANDTVNANKPRVEIKKLEQSGFSAIKDFEQFVKIAQSYWQVTVYQNTAFPALAPYFPLICENEKGASWLAAANDDMLKVAMNSEFALSQRILANLPPPPKAMQVRWRQIISKMPNPDELLTHQGDPLSFCKSYSESNLATDLTFRDKAVRAFMSLPKGA
;
A
#
# COMPACT_ATOMS: atom_id res chain seq x y z
N MET A 1 -4.78 -23.15 -15.56
CA MET A 1 -3.62 -23.12 -16.46
C MET A 1 -2.68 -24.26 -16.08
N THR A 2 -2.17 -25.01 -17.07
CA THR A 2 -1.13 -26.03 -16.88
C THR A 2 0.22 -25.39 -16.58
N LYS A 3 1.25 -26.20 -16.27
CA LYS A 3 2.60 -25.69 -16.01
C LYS A 3 3.20 -25.03 -17.25
N GLU A 4 3.02 -25.64 -18.41
CA GLU A 4 3.49 -25.13 -19.71
C GLU A 4 2.81 -23.79 -20.05
N GLU A 5 1.50 -23.70 -19.84
CA GLU A 5 0.75 -22.45 -20.02
C GLU A 5 1.24 -21.33 -19.09
N ILE A 6 1.58 -21.66 -17.85
CA ILE A 6 2.11 -20.70 -16.87
C ILE A 6 3.51 -20.23 -17.30
N ASP A 7 4.37 -21.13 -17.73
CA ASP A 7 5.74 -20.80 -18.13
C ASP A 7 5.75 -19.93 -19.39
N LEU A 8 4.90 -20.25 -20.37
CA LEU A 8 4.67 -19.41 -21.55
C LEU A 8 4.13 -18.04 -21.16
N LEU A 9 3.09 -17.99 -20.32
CA LEU A 9 2.50 -16.72 -19.89
C LEU A 9 3.50 -15.86 -19.12
N ALA A 10 4.31 -16.45 -18.23
CA ALA A 10 5.35 -15.72 -17.50
C ALA A 10 6.40 -15.13 -18.44
N TYR A 11 6.80 -15.87 -19.48
CA TYR A 11 7.71 -15.38 -20.52
C TYR A 11 7.10 -14.19 -21.30
N GLU A 12 5.86 -14.32 -21.76
CA GLU A 12 5.17 -13.27 -22.52
C GLU A 12 4.94 -12.01 -21.68
N LEU A 13 4.56 -12.17 -20.40
CA LEU A 13 4.47 -11.04 -19.47
C LEU A 13 5.83 -10.40 -19.18
N ALA A 14 6.91 -11.18 -19.11
CA ALA A 14 8.25 -10.64 -18.93
C ALA A 14 8.75 -9.85 -20.16
N ASN A 15 8.31 -10.24 -21.37
CA ASN A 15 8.54 -9.46 -22.58
C ASN A 15 7.70 -8.19 -22.60
N LEU A 16 6.42 -8.27 -22.21
CA LEU A 16 5.56 -7.10 -22.08
C LEU A 16 6.09 -6.11 -21.04
N ARG A 17 6.70 -6.62 -19.96
CA ARG A 17 7.36 -5.84 -18.90
C ARG A 17 8.50 -4.96 -19.42
N LEU A 18 9.20 -5.36 -20.49
CA LEU A 18 10.20 -4.49 -21.12
C LEU A 18 9.60 -3.18 -21.63
N LYS A 19 8.35 -3.20 -22.13
CA LYS A 19 7.66 -1.97 -22.55
C LYS A 19 7.34 -1.08 -21.35
N ALA A 20 6.91 -1.66 -20.24
CA ALA A 20 6.71 -0.93 -19.00
C ALA A 20 8.02 -0.30 -18.50
N ASP A 21 9.12 -1.05 -18.54
CA ASP A 21 10.44 -0.57 -18.11
C ASP A 21 10.92 0.62 -18.97
N LEU A 22 10.73 0.57 -20.29
CA LEU A 22 11.06 1.68 -21.20
C LEU A 22 10.28 2.97 -20.87
N THR A 23 9.04 2.84 -20.43
CA THR A 23 8.21 3.98 -20.01
C THR A 23 8.62 4.49 -18.62
N LEU A 24 8.86 3.58 -17.67
CA LEU A 24 8.97 3.91 -16.24
C LEU A 24 10.38 4.26 -15.80
N ALA A 25 11.42 3.62 -16.34
CA ALA A 25 12.80 3.85 -15.90
C ALA A 25 13.26 5.31 -16.07
N PRO A 26 12.92 6.04 -17.17
CA PRO A 26 13.23 7.46 -17.29
C PRO A 26 12.46 8.35 -16.32
N GLN A 27 11.22 7.98 -15.97
CA GLN A 27 10.36 8.76 -15.07
C GLN A 27 10.69 8.53 -13.59
N TYR A 28 11.13 7.33 -13.26
CA TYR A 28 11.39 6.88 -11.89
C TYR A 28 12.77 6.22 -11.76
N PRO A 29 13.87 6.96 -12.02
CA PRO A 29 15.20 6.38 -12.12
C PRO A 29 15.72 5.79 -10.79
N ALA A 30 15.26 6.31 -9.65
CA ALA A 30 15.62 5.83 -8.33
C ALA A 30 14.48 6.02 -7.31
N PHE A 31 14.53 5.26 -6.21
CA PHE A 31 13.67 5.41 -5.04
C PHE A 31 14.45 5.09 -3.77
N SER A 32 14.49 6.02 -2.82
CA SER A 32 15.18 5.83 -1.53
C SER A 32 16.63 5.31 -1.70
N ASP A 33 17.40 5.98 -2.55
CA ASP A 33 18.78 5.64 -2.93
C ASP A 33 18.95 4.31 -3.72
N LYS A 34 17.86 3.60 -4.05
CA LYS A 34 17.89 2.37 -4.85
C LYS A 34 17.57 2.66 -6.32
N PRO A 35 18.30 2.07 -7.29
CA PRO A 35 17.99 2.25 -8.71
C PRO A 35 16.71 1.50 -9.10
N TYR A 36 16.07 1.95 -10.18
CA TYR A 36 15.02 1.18 -10.85
C TYR A 36 15.50 -0.26 -11.16
N PRO A 37 14.68 -1.30 -10.94
CA PRO A 37 13.26 -1.29 -10.59
C PRO A 37 12.96 -1.36 -9.08
N LEU A 38 13.97 -1.25 -8.21
CA LEU A 38 13.80 -1.51 -6.79
C LEU A 38 12.82 -0.53 -6.14
N GLY A 39 11.85 -1.08 -5.39
CA GLY A 39 10.80 -0.31 -4.71
C GLY A 39 9.68 0.23 -5.62
N ARG A 40 9.64 -0.15 -6.90
CA ARG A 40 8.66 0.39 -7.89
C ARG A 40 7.52 -0.57 -8.25
N CYS A 41 7.18 -1.50 -7.35
CA CYS A 41 6.16 -2.51 -7.63
C CYS A 41 4.78 -1.93 -7.93
N LEU A 42 4.44 -0.77 -7.36
CA LEU A 42 3.19 -0.07 -7.64
C LEU A 42 3.12 0.41 -9.09
N GLU A 43 4.12 1.19 -9.50
CA GLU A 43 4.18 1.81 -10.83
C GLU A 43 4.26 0.74 -11.91
N ILE A 44 5.07 -0.30 -11.67
CA ILE A 44 5.19 -1.46 -12.55
C ILE A 44 3.85 -2.20 -12.68
N ARG A 45 3.19 -2.50 -11.55
CA ARG A 45 1.90 -3.22 -11.55
C ARG A 45 0.85 -2.43 -12.32
N ASP A 46 0.77 -1.13 -12.11
CA ASP A 46 -0.21 -0.27 -12.76
C ASP A 46 0.04 -0.15 -14.27
N GLU A 47 1.29 -0.02 -14.71
CA GLU A 47 1.62 0.02 -16.14
C GLU A 47 1.41 -1.34 -16.81
N MET A 48 1.84 -2.42 -16.16
CA MET A 48 1.57 -3.78 -16.64
C MET A 48 0.09 -4.08 -16.75
N TYR A 49 -0.72 -3.65 -15.78
CA TYR A 49 -2.17 -3.82 -15.84
C TYR A 49 -2.77 -3.17 -17.11
N LYS A 50 -2.36 -1.94 -17.45
CA LYS A 50 -2.80 -1.27 -18.69
C LYS A 50 -2.33 -2.02 -19.94
N LEU A 51 -1.05 -2.41 -19.98
CA LEU A 51 -0.47 -3.11 -21.12
C LEU A 51 -1.12 -4.49 -21.35
N ILE A 52 -1.40 -5.24 -20.28
CA ILE A 52 -2.09 -6.53 -20.36
C ILE A 52 -3.50 -6.34 -20.93
N HIS A 53 -4.26 -5.36 -20.43
CA HIS A 53 -5.59 -5.06 -20.97
C HIS A 53 -5.56 -4.66 -22.46
N ALA A 54 -4.62 -3.80 -22.84
CA ALA A 54 -4.44 -3.42 -24.25
C ALA A 54 -4.06 -4.63 -25.13
N GLN A 55 -3.18 -5.51 -24.63
CA GLN A 55 -2.78 -6.72 -25.35
C GLN A 55 -3.97 -7.70 -25.49
N LEU A 56 -4.74 -7.92 -24.42
CA LEU A 56 -5.94 -8.78 -24.45
C LEU A 56 -7.01 -8.26 -25.44
N ALA A 57 -7.11 -6.94 -25.63
CA ALA A 57 -8.06 -6.33 -26.55
C ALA A 57 -7.64 -6.41 -28.04
N HIS A 58 -6.34 -6.38 -28.33
CA HIS A 58 -5.83 -6.25 -29.71
C HIS A 58 -5.08 -7.47 -30.25
N ASN A 59 -4.56 -8.34 -29.38
CA ASN A 59 -3.82 -9.55 -29.77
C ASN A 59 -3.80 -10.58 -28.62
N SER A 60 -4.80 -11.46 -28.59
CA SER A 60 -4.96 -12.46 -27.54
C SER A 60 -4.02 -13.66 -27.67
N GLU A 61 -3.29 -13.87 -28.78
CA GLU A 61 -2.51 -15.10 -28.97
C GLU A 61 -1.37 -15.23 -27.94
N SER A 62 -0.59 -14.16 -27.76
CA SER A 62 0.50 -14.12 -26.76
C SER A 62 0.02 -14.31 -25.31
N LEU A 63 -1.22 -13.90 -25.01
CA LEU A 63 -1.81 -14.03 -23.67
C LEU A 63 -2.96 -15.04 -23.66
N ALA A 64 -2.99 -15.97 -24.61
CA ALA A 64 -4.12 -16.89 -24.81
C ALA A 64 -4.45 -17.71 -23.57
N PRO A 65 -3.47 -18.24 -22.79
CA PRO A 65 -3.77 -18.95 -21.56
C PRO A 65 -4.51 -18.10 -20.53
N LEU A 66 -4.13 -16.81 -20.41
CA LEU A 66 -4.76 -15.87 -19.50
C LEU A 66 -6.18 -15.53 -19.97
N ALA A 67 -6.33 -15.22 -21.27
CA ALA A 67 -7.63 -14.89 -21.87
C ALA A 67 -8.63 -16.05 -21.74
N HIS A 68 -8.18 -17.27 -22.06
CA HIS A 68 -9.00 -18.48 -21.94
C HIS A 68 -9.42 -18.72 -20.49
N TYR A 69 -8.49 -18.61 -19.54
CA TYR A 69 -8.80 -18.76 -18.12
C TYR A 69 -9.81 -17.70 -17.64
N MET A 70 -9.60 -16.43 -17.98
CA MET A 70 -10.51 -15.33 -17.63
C MET A 70 -11.93 -15.61 -18.12
N GLN A 71 -12.06 -16.06 -19.38
CA GLN A 71 -13.34 -16.42 -19.98
C GLN A 71 -13.97 -17.63 -19.30
N SER A 72 -13.23 -18.74 -19.14
CA SER A 72 -13.75 -19.98 -18.57
C SER A 72 -14.14 -19.86 -17.10
N ALA A 73 -13.37 -19.08 -16.34
CA ALA A 73 -13.59 -18.89 -14.90
C ALA A 73 -14.55 -17.72 -14.61
N GLN A 74 -14.92 -16.92 -15.62
CA GLN A 74 -15.66 -15.67 -15.49
C GLN A 74 -15.00 -14.74 -14.45
N LYS A 75 -13.69 -14.51 -14.61
CA LYS A 75 -12.89 -13.68 -13.72
C LYS A 75 -12.16 -12.60 -14.50
N GLU A 76 -12.08 -11.43 -13.90
CA GLU A 76 -11.33 -10.29 -14.41
C GLU A 76 -10.01 -10.11 -13.65
N LEU A 77 -9.09 -9.36 -14.26
CA LEU A 77 -7.87 -8.94 -13.60
C LEU A 77 -8.20 -7.92 -12.52
N GLN A 78 -7.59 -8.09 -11.35
CA GLN A 78 -7.76 -7.19 -10.21
C GLN A 78 -6.39 -6.73 -9.72
N LYS A 79 -6.24 -5.42 -9.53
CA LYS A 79 -5.07 -4.86 -8.86
C LYS A 79 -5.20 -5.11 -7.36
N VAL A 80 -4.18 -5.70 -6.75
CA VAL A 80 -4.17 -6.00 -5.31
C VAL A 80 -2.93 -5.42 -4.63
N TRP A 81 -3.06 -5.03 -3.37
CA TRP A 81 -1.97 -4.66 -2.48
C TRP A 81 -2.10 -5.43 -1.16
N GLY A 82 -0.99 -5.88 -0.58
CA GLY A 82 -1.05 -6.68 0.63
C GLY A 82 0.29 -7.20 1.13
N SER A 83 0.21 -8.13 2.08
CA SER A 83 1.35 -8.86 2.64
C SER A 83 1.80 -9.96 1.71
N LEU A 84 3.10 -10.01 1.39
CA LEU A 84 3.74 -11.16 0.77
C LEU A 84 4.62 -11.86 1.81
N ARG A 85 4.12 -13.01 2.32
CA ARG A 85 4.75 -13.86 3.32
C ARG A 85 5.08 -13.15 4.65
N ASP A 86 4.40 -12.05 4.95
CA ASP A 86 4.67 -11.17 6.10
C ASP A 86 6.10 -10.60 6.12
N GLU A 87 6.73 -10.53 4.94
CA GLU A 87 8.08 -9.98 4.76
C GLU A 87 8.04 -8.66 3.98
N TYR A 88 7.11 -8.52 3.03
CA TYR A 88 7.06 -7.37 2.13
C TYR A 88 5.63 -6.90 1.92
N PHE A 89 5.49 -5.60 1.65
CA PHE A 89 4.28 -5.08 1.00
C PHE A 89 4.42 -5.24 -0.51
N GLN A 90 3.45 -5.88 -1.15
CA GLN A 90 3.50 -6.17 -2.58
C GLN A 90 2.27 -5.63 -3.31
N ASN A 91 2.52 -5.05 -4.49
CA ASN A 91 1.49 -4.75 -5.49
C ASN A 91 1.52 -5.85 -6.55
N ALA A 92 0.38 -6.49 -6.79
CA ALA A 92 0.28 -7.55 -7.78
C ALA A 92 -1.04 -7.47 -8.55
N ILE A 93 -1.24 -8.44 -9.45
CA ILE A 93 -2.48 -8.67 -10.18
C ILE A 93 -3.02 -10.04 -9.75
N VAL A 94 -4.33 -10.14 -9.54
CA VAL A 94 -5.02 -11.42 -9.28
C VAL A 94 -6.08 -11.65 -10.34
N VAL A 95 -6.25 -12.91 -10.74
CA VAL A 95 -7.36 -13.37 -11.58
C VAL A 95 -7.85 -14.71 -11.06
N GLY A 96 -9.05 -14.72 -10.49
CA GLY A 96 -9.58 -15.91 -9.82
C GLY A 96 -8.65 -16.39 -8.71
N HIS A 97 -8.10 -17.60 -8.87
CA HIS A 97 -7.15 -18.19 -7.91
C HIS A 97 -5.68 -18.02 -8.33
N TRP A 98 -5.37 -17.19 -9.33
CA TRP A 98 -3.99 -16.93 -9.75
C TRP A 98 -3.49 -15.59 -9.23
N TYR A 99 -2.28 -15.62 -8.69
CA TYR A 99 -1.47 -14.49 -8.31
C TYR A 99 -0.42 -14.26 -9.40
N ILE A 100 -0.37 -13.04 -9.92
CA ILE A 100 0.53 -12.61 -10.98
C ILE A 100 1.29 -11.39 -10.48
N ASP A 101 2.54 -11.60 -10.08
CA ASP A 101 3.46 -10.53 -9.69
C ASP A 101 4.32 -10.16 -10.88
N CYS A 102 3.99 -9.05 -11.54
CA CYS A 102 4.80 -8.53 -12.64
C CYS A 102 6.01 -7.71 -12.17
N ALA A 103 6.27 -7.67 -10.85
CA ALA A 103 7.27 -6.84 -10.18
C ALA A 103 8.09 -7.65 -9.15
N ASN A 104 8.28 -8.95 -9.38
CA ASN A 104 8.89 -9.87 -8.41
C ASN A 104 10.39 -9.56 -8.15
N ASP A 105 11.03 -8.84 -9.07
CA ASP A 105 12.42 -8.39 -8.98
C ASP A 105 12.61 -7.05 -8.25
N THR A 106 11.53 -6.40 -7.80
CA THR A 106 11.59 -5.06 -7.20
C THR A 106 12.06 -5.01 -5.74
N VAL A 107 12.20 -6.17 -5.10
CA VAL A 107 12.87 -6.32 -3.80
C VAL A 107 14.28 -6.90 -3.96
N ASN A 108 14.44 -7.85 -4.89
CA ASN A 108 15.69 -8.51 -5.20
C ASN A 108 15.83 -8.64 -6.72
N ALA A 109 16.71 -7.84 -7.31
CA ALA A 109 16.92 -7.77 -8.76
C ALA A 109 17.40 -9.08 -9.39
N ASN A 110 17.84 -10.07 -8.60
CA ASN A 110 18.24 -11.39 -9.09
C ASN A 110 17.04 -12.36 -9.28
N LYS A 111 15.83 -11.96 -8.89
CA LYS A 111 14.62 -12.75 -9.12
C LYS A 111 14.11 -12.58 -10.55
N PRO A 112 13.33 -13.53 -11.08
CA PRO A 112 12.58 -13.32 -12.32
C PRO A 112 11.67 -12.09 -12.20
N ARG A 113 11.53 -11.34 -13.30
CA ARG A 113 10.64 -10.15 -13.37
C ARG A 113 9.19 -10.47 -13.06
N VAL A 114 8.73 -11.62 -13.53
CA VAL A 114 7.34 -12.10 -13.39
C VAL A 114 7.32 -13.40 -12.59
N GLU A 115 6.44 -13.47 -11.60
CA GLU A 115 6.08 -14.71 -10.90
C GLU A 115 4.57 -14.96 -11.07
N ILE A 116 4.20 -16.19 -11.41
CA ILE A 116 2.80 -16.63 -11.47
C ILE A 116 2.65 -17.86 -10.58
N LYS A 117 1.74 -17.77 -9.61
CA LYS A 117 1.44 -18.85 -8.67
C LYS A 117 -0.05 -18.95 -8.42
N LYS A 118 -0.51 -20.09 -7.92
CA LYS A 118 -1.82 -20.13 -7.26
C LYS A 118 -1.78 -19.18 -6.06
N LEU A 119 -2.84 -18.42 -5.84
CA LEU A 119 -2.96 -17.44 -4.76
C LEU A 119 -2.67 -18.09 -3.40
N GLU A 120 -3.25 -19.26 -3.14
CA GLU A 120 -3.02 -20.05 -1.92
C GLU A 120 -1.56 -20.50 -1.72
N GLN A 121 -0.77 -20.58 -2.79
CA GLN A 121 0.64 -21.00 -2.78
C GLN A 121 1.63 -19.83 -2.87
N SER A 122 1.13 -18.61 -3.15
CA SER A 122 1.97 -17.41 -3.31
C SER A 122 2.52 -16.89 -1.98
N GLY A 123 1.79 -17.15 -0.88
CA GLY A 123 1.98 -16.49 0.40
C GLY A 123 1.50 -15.03 0.41
N PHE A 124 0.80 -14.60 -0.64
CA PHE A 124 0.16 -13.28 -0.68
C PHE A 124 -1.17 -13.30 0.07
N SER A 125 -1.44 -12.24 0.83
CA SER A 125 -2.73 -12.02 1.49
C SER A 125 -3.01 -10.54 1.70
N ALA A 126 -4.29 -10.17 1.82
CA ALA A 126 -4.65 -8.85 2.31
C ALA A 126 -4.11 -8.66 3.74
N ILE A 127 -3.71 -7.43 4.07
CA ILE A 127 -3.33 -7.09 5.44
C ILE A 127 -4.59 -7.09 6.30
N LYS A 128 -4.53 -7.82 7.41
CA LYS A 128 -5.68 -8.07 8.29
C LYS A 128 -5.84 -6.96 9.34
N ASP A 129 -4.73 -6.45 9.84
CA ASP A 129 -4.71 -5.46 10.91
C ASP A 129 -3.41 -4.62 10.92
N PHE A 130 -3.39 -3.62 11.79
CA PHE A 130 -2.25 -2.74 11.92
C PHE A 130 -1.04 -3.41 12.59
N GLU A 131 -1.23 -4.42 13.43
CA GLU A 131 -0.13 -5.20 14.02
C GLU A 131 0.67 -5.92 12.93
N GLN A 132 -0.01 -6.57 11.99
CA GLN A 132 0.62 -7.17 10.82
C GLN A 132 1.34 -6.10 9.98
N PHE A 133 0.71 -4.94 9.75
CA PHE A 133 1.35 -3.83 9.05
C PHE A 133 2.64 -3.38 9.76
N VAL A 134 2.61 -3.18 11.08
CA VAL A 134 3.76 -2.73 11.88
C VAL A 134 4.90 -3.74 11.77
N LYS A 135 4.62 -5.03 11.93
CA LYS A 135 5.64 -6.10 11.82
C LYS A 135 6.37 -6.05 10.47
N ILE A 136 5.61 -5.91 9.38
CA ILE A 136 6.18 -5.83 8.03
C ILE A 136 6.95 -4.52 7.86
N ALA A 137 6.36 -3.38 8.22
CA ALA A 137 6.98 -2.07 8.04
C ALA A 137 8.31 -1.95 8.81
N GLN A 138 8.38 -2.39 10.06
CA GLN A 138 9.60 -2.30 10.87
C GLN A 138 10.75 -3.09 10.26
N SER A 139 10.49 -4.30 9.75
CA SER A 139 11.51 -5.15 9.15
C SER A 139 11.87 -4.72 7.72
N TYR A 140 10.87 -4.47 6.88
CA TYR A 140 11.06 -4.16 5.46
C TYR A 140 11.55 -2.73 5.21
N TRP A 141 10.96 -1.76 5.91
CA TRP A 141 11.31 -0.35 5.74
C TRP A 141 12.37 0.13 6.74
N GLN A 142 12.75 -0.70 7.71
CA GLN A 142 13.73 -0.36 8.76
C GLN A 142 13.34 0.92 9.50
N VAL A 143 12.08 0.94 9.96
CA VAL A 143 11.49 2.09 10.66
C VAL A 143 11.11 1.73 12.09
N THR A 144 11.07 2.73 12.96
CA THR A 144 10.34 2.64 14.22
C THR A 144 8.91 3.13 14.01
N VAL A 145 7.92 2.45 14.59
CA VAL A 145 6.51 2.80 14.47
C VAL A 145 5.96 3.20 15.84
N TYR A 146 5.23 4.31 15.86
CA TYR A 146 4.61 4.92 17.03
C TYR A 146 3.10 5.06 16.83
N GLN A 147 2.35 5.16 17.92
CA GLN A 147 0.95 5.57 17.84
C GLN A 147 0.85 7.04 17.39
N ASN A 148 -0.17 7.36 16.60
CA ASN A 148 -0.42 8.72 16.15
C ASN A 148 -1.05 9.59 17.26
N THR A 149 -0.21 10.16 18.11
CA THR A 149 -0.60 11.21 19.06
C THR A 149 -0.27 12.63 18.56
N ALA A 150 0.41 12.74 17.41
CA ALA A 150 0.71 14.05 16.82
C ALA A 150 -0.53 14.68 16.18
N PHE A 151 -1.43 13.85 15.63
CA PHE A 151 -2.68 14.26 15.00
C PHE A 151 -3.85 13.42 15.54
N PRO A 152 -4.31 13.66 16.79
CA PRO A 152 -5.31 12.80 17.44
C PRO A 152 -6.60 12.61 16.65
N ALA A 153 -7.12 13.65 15.99
CA ALA A 153 -8.34 13.55 15.19
C ALA A 153 -8.15 12.77 13.87
N LEU A 154 -6.92 12.60 13.38
CA LEU A 154 -6.62 11.72 12.25
C LEU A 154 -6.36 10.27 12.66
N ALA A 155 -6.03 10.02 13.93
CA ALA A 155 -5.62 8.71 14.42
C ALA A 155 -6.61 7.56 14.14
N PRO A 156 -7.95 7.75 14.14
CA PRO A 156 -8.88 6.68 13.76
C PRO A 156 -8.64 6.14 12.34
N TYR A 157 -8.27 7.01 11.39
CA TYR A 157 -7.99 6.63 10.00
C TYR A 157 -6.50 6.34 9.76
N PHE A 158 -5.62 7.05 10.45
CA PHE A 158 -4.16 6.97 10.30
C PHE A 158 -3.50 6.76 11.67
N PRO A 159 -3.54 5.55 12.24
CA PRO A 159 -3.13 5.33 13.63
C PRO A 159 -1.61 5.30 13.83
N LEU A 160 -0.82 5.30 12.75
CA LEU A 160 0.62 5.01 12.81
C LEU A 160 1.46 6.21 12.36
N ILE A 161 2.53 6.48 13.10
CA ILE A 161 3.63 7.36 12.67
C ILE A 161 4.90 6.51 12.54
N CYS A 162 5.56 6.56 11.39
CA CYS A 162 6.87 5.95 11.21
C CYS A 162 7.99 6.99 11.33
N GLU A 163 9.17 6.54 11.79
CA GLU A 163 10.43 7.27 11.72
C GLU A 163 11.53 6.35 11.19
N ASN A 164 12.33 6.84 10.24
CA ASN A 164 13.50 6.11 9.76
C ASN A 164 14.78 6.49 10.53
N GLU A 165 15.87 5.80 10.27
CA GLU A 165 17.18 6.05 10.92
C GLU A 165 17.73 7.46 10.66
N LYS A 166 17.31 8.12 9.57
CA LYS A 166 17.67 9.51 9.25
C LYS A 166 16.83 10.54 10.02
N GLY A 167 15.90 10.09 10.87
CA GLY A 167 15.01 10.92 11.68
C GLY A 167 13.85 11.54 10.91
N ALA A 168 13.62 11.14 9.66
CA ALA A 168 12.47 11.58 8.88
C ALA A 168 11.22 10.79 9.30
N SER A 169 10.12 11.50 9.48
CA SER A 169 8.87 10.94 10.01
C SER A 169 7.65 11.21 9.13
N TRP A 170 6.68 10.28 9.13
CA TRP A 170 5.45 10.39 8.33
C TRP A 170 4.30 9.58 8.93
N LEU A 171 3.05 9.95 8.61
CA LEU A 171 1.89 9.10 8.87
C LEU A 171 1.91 7.88 7.94
N ALA A 172 1.92 6.69 8.52
CA ALA A 172 2.01 5.43 7.81
C ALA A 172 0.64 4.76 7.66
N ALA A 173 0.60 3.63 6.95
CA ALA A 173 -0.63 2.93 6.58
C ALA A 173 -1.64 3.86 5.86
N ALA A 174 -1.14 4.87 5.14
CA ALA A 174 -1.94 5.90 4.50
C ALA A 174 -2.28 5.51 3.05
N ASN A 175 -3.00 4.39 2.89
CA ASN A 175 -3.54 3.93 1.60
C ASN A 175 -4.98 3.42 1.77
N ASP A 176 -5.68 3.23 0.65
CA ASP A 176 -7.10 2.86 0.65
C ASP A 176 -7.37 1.51 1.32
N ASP A 177 -6.45 0.54 1.21
CA ASP A 177 -6.61 -0.77 1.82
C ASP A 177 -6.54 -0.70 3.35
N MET A 178 -5.59 0.07 3.90
CA MET A 178 -5.48 0.27 5.34
C MET A 178 -6.58 1.17 5.90
N LEU A 179 -7.08 2.13 5.11
CA LEU A 179 -8.27 2.89 5.48
C LEU A 179 -9.50 1.98 5.58
N LYS A 180 -9.66 1.02 4.67
CA LYS A 180 -10.73 0.01 4.76
C LYS A 180 -10.55 -0.88 6.00
N VAL A 181 -9.32 -1.23 6.40
CA VAL A 181 -9.08 -1.98 7.65
C VAL A 181 -9.59 -1.18 8.86
N ALA A 182 -9.28 0.11 8.94
CA ALA A 182 -9.81 0.99 9.99
C ALA A 182 -11.34 1.05 9.96
N MET A 183 -11.91 1.37 8.80
CA MET A 183 -13.35 1.59 8.63
C MET A 183 -14.19 0.33 8.82
N ASN A 184 -13.79 -0.80 8.23
CA ASN A 184 -14.54 -2.06 8.34
C ASN A 184 -14.54 -2.64 9.75
N SER A 185 -13.59 -2.23 10.59
CA SER A 185 -13.55 -2.58 12.01
C SER A 185 -14.22 -1.55 12.90
N GLU A 186 -14.90 -0.54 12.33
CA GLU A 186 -15.47 0.59 13.05
C GLU A 186 -14.44 1.27 13.97
N PHE A 187 -13.19 1.38 13.49
CA PHE A 187 -12.02 1.90 14.19
C PHE A 187 -11.51 1.06 15.38
N ALA A 188 -12.07 -0.13 15.64
CA ALA A 188 -11.62 -0.99 16.73
C ALA A 188 -10.16 -1.45 16.54
N LEU A 189 -9.72 -1.73 15.31
CA LEU A 189 -8.32 -2.09 15.03
C LEU A 189 -7.38 -0.89 15.19
N SER A 190 -7.81 0.32 14.84
CA SER A 190 -7.05 1.55 15.09
C SER A 190 -6.88 1.78 16.58
N GLN A 191 -7.96 1.64 17.36
CA GLN A 191 -7.92 1.77 18.82
C GLN A 191 -6.94 0.75 19.45
N ARG A 192 -7.01 -0.50 19.01
CA ARG A 192 -6.15 -1.58 19.51
C ARG A 192 -4.67 -1.28 19.30
N ILE A 193 -4.27 -0.87 18.09
CA ILE A 193 -2.86 -0.60 17.82
C ILE A 193 -2.36 0.68 18.51
N LEU A 194 -3.20 1.72 18.61
CA LEU A 194 -2.87 2.95 19.33
C LEU A 194 -2.58 2.68 20.81
N ALA A 195 -3.34 1.78 21.45
CA ALA A 195 -3.12 1.39 22.84
C ALA A 195 -1.83 0.58 23.08
N ASN A 196 -1.31 -0.09 22.03
CA ASN A 196 -0.18 -1.00 22.13
C ASN A 196 1.16 -0.37 21.74
N LEU A 197 1.17 0.70 20.94
CA LEU A 197 2.39 1.36 20.49
C LEU A 197 2.84 2.48 21.44
N PRO A 198 4.15 2.75 21.56
CA PRO A 198 4.64 3.89 22.31
C PRO A 198 4.27 5.21 21.60
N PRO A 199 4.07 6.30 22.36
CA PRO A 199 3.92 7.62 21.75
C PRO A 199 5.21 8.04 21.03
N PRO A 200 5.13 8.93 20.01
CA PRO A 200 6.30 9.41 19.33
C PRO A 200 7.20 10.22 20.27
N PRO A 201 8.53 10.25 20.04
CA PRO A 201 9.45 11.07 20.82
C PRO A 201 9.02 12.54 20.88
N LYS A 202 9.24 13.21 22.02
CA LYS A 202 8.87 14.63 22.20
C LYS A 202 9.43 15.54 21.10
N ALA A 203 10.67 15.29 20.67
CA ALA A 203 11.30 16.05 19.59
C ALA A 203 10.52 15.96 18.27
N MET A 204 10.04 14.77 17.91
CA MET A 204 9.20 14.56 16.73
C MET A 204 7.86 15.29 16.85
N GLN A 205 7.20 15.21 18.01
CA GLN A 205 5.95 15.95 18.25
C GLN A 205 6.15 17.46 18.12
N VAL A 206 7.29 17.99 18.61
CA VAL A 206 7.65 19.41 18.44
C VAL A 206 7.87 19.76 16.96
N ARG A 207 8.58 18.93 16.18
CA ARG A 207 8.74 19.13 14.73
C ARG A 207 7.39 19.22 14.02
N TRP A 208 6.49 18.26 14.25
CA TRP A 208 5.17 18.27 13.63
C TRP A 208 4.37 19.53 14.00
N ARG A 209 4.35 19.93 15.27
CA ARG A 209 3.68 21.18 15.68
C ARG A 209 4.25 22.42 15.00
N GLN A 210 5.57 22.50 14.85
CA GLN A 210 6.23 23.62 14.14
C GLN A 210 5.92 23.65 12.65
N ILE A 211 5.74 22.48 12.02
CA ILE A 211 5.29 22.38 10.63
C ILE A 211 3.87 22.91 10.50
N ILE A 212 2.94 22.41 11.33
CA ILE A 212 1.54 22.85 11.30
C ILE A 212 1.40 24.34 11.57
N SER A 213 2.17 24.91 12.53
CA SER A 213 2.11 26.34 12.83
C SER A 213 2.55 27.26 11.69
N LYS A 214 3.28 26.71 10.70
CA LYS A 214 3.74 27.44 9.51
C LYS A 214 2.83 27.23 8.30
N MET A 215 1.87 26.30 8.37
CA MET A 215 0.92 26.06 7.29
C MET A 215 -0.11 27.19 7.21
N PRO A 216 -0.42 27.71 6.01
CA PRO A 216 -1.53 28.63 5.85
C PRO A 216 -2.85 27.86 6.02
N ASN A 217 -3.67 28.26 6.99
CA ASN A 217 -5.01 27.69 7.26
C ASN A 217 -5.01 26.15 7.34
N PRO A 218 -4.30 25.55 8.33
CA PRO A 218 -4.28 24.10 8.48
C PRO A 218 -5.69 23.55 8.72
N ASP A 219 -5.99 22.36 8.16
CA ASP A 219 -7.25 21.69 8.42
C ASP A 219 -7.44 21.45 9.93
N GLU A 220 -8.67 21.57 10.41
CA GLU A 220 -9.01 21.36 11.82
C GLU A 220 -8.56 19.98 12.32
N LEU A 221 -8.60 18.94 11.47
CA LEU A 221 -8.15 17.59 11.83
C LEU A 221 -6.66 17.51 12.15
N LEU A 222 -5.85 18.47 11.66
CA LEU A 222 -4.42 18.55 11.94
C LEU A 222 -4.08 19.33 13.21
N THR A 223 -5.01 20.18 13.67
CA THR A 223 -4.79 21.07 14.82
C THR A 223 -5.54 20.61 16.07
N HIS A 224 -6.55 19.75 15.91
CA HIS A 224 -7.37 19.27 17.00
C HIS A 224 -6.53 18.50 18.04
N GLN A 225 -6.58 18.97 19.28
CA GLN A 225 -5.93 18.33 20.42
C GLN A 225 -6.88 17.32 21.07
N GLY A 226 -6.32 16.34 21.79
CA GLY A 226 -7.09 15.36 22.53
C GLY A 226 -6.40 14.01 22.58
N ASP A 227 -7.14 13.02 23.03
CA ASP A 227 -6.69 11.63 23.09
C ASP A 227 -7.13 10.86 21.83
N PRO A 228 -6.20 10.24 21.07
CA PRO A 228 -6.51 9.41 19.90
C PRO A 228 -7.54 8.30 20.15
N LEU A 229 -7.52 7.67 21.33
CA LEU A 229 -8.45 6.58 21.65
C LEU A 229 -9.88 7.12 21.82
N SER A 230 -10.01 8.30 22.43
CA SER A 230 -11.28 9.02 22.55
C SER A 230 -11.87 9.38 21.17
N PHE A 231 -11.04 9.75 20.19
CA PHE A 231 -11.49 9.96 18.81
C PHE A 231 -11.95 8.68 18.12
N CYS A 232 -11.27 7.54 18.34
CA CYS A 232 -11.71 6.26 17.78
C CYS A 232 -13.14 5.92 18.26
N LYS A 233 -13.38 6.10 19.57
CA LYS A 233 -14.68 5.89 20.17
C LYS A 233 -15.75 6.84 19.60
N SER A 234 -15.48 8.15 19.60
CA SER A 234 -16.48 9.13 19.15
C SER A 234 -16.80 9.00 17.66
N TYR A 235 -15.82 8.63 16.83
CA TYR A 235 -16.02 8.44 15.39
C TYR A 235 -16.82 7.16 15.11
N SER A 236 -16.60 6.09 15.89
CA SER A 236 -17.42 4.88 15.85
C SER A 236 -18.87 5.19 16.24
N GLU A 237 -19.08 5.84 17.39
CA GLU A 237 -20.42 6.22 17.90
C GLU A 237 -21.18 7.16 16.95
N SER A 238 -20.45 7.97 16.18
CA SER A 238 -21.01 8.90 15.19
C SER A 238 -21.15 8.29 13.78
N ASN A 239 -20.91 6.98 13.61
CA ASN A 239 -20.96 6.26 12.33
C ASN A 239 -20.02 6.82 11.24
N LEU A 240 -18.90 7.45 11.61
CA LEU A 240 -17.95 8.00 10.62
C LEU A 240 -17.17 6.92 9.87
N ALA A 241 -17.23 5.66 10.33
CA ALA A 241 -16.66 4.51 9.64
C ALA A 241 -17.27 4.28 8.25
N THR A 242 -18.53 4.68 8.04
CA THR A 242 -19.22 4.56 6.74
C THR A 242 -19.40 5.90 6.02
N ASP A 243 -19.01 7.01 6.65
CA ASP A 243 -19.07 8.35 6.06
C ASP A 243 -17.87 8.60 5.12
N LEU A 244 -18.11 8.40 3.82
CA LEU A 244 -17.11 8.66 2.78
C LEU A 244 -16.74 10.14 2.66
N THR A 245 -17.65 11.06 2.97
CA THR A 245 -17.37 12.50 2.91
C THR A 245 -16.37 12.89 3.99
N PHE A 246 -16.57 12.37 5.21
CA PHE A 246 -15.65 12.59 6.31
C PHE A 246 -14.31 11.88 6.09
N ARG A 247 -14.33 10.63 5.59
CA ARG A 247 -13.11 9.94 5.16
C ARG A 247 -12.31 10.79 4.17
N ASP A 248 -12.96 11.37 3.17
CA ASP A 248 -12.28 12.21 2.18
C ASP A 248 -11.75 13.51 2.79
N LYS A 249 -12.43 14.09 3.79
CA LYS A 249 -11.89 15.20 4.58
C LYS A 249 -10.61 14.78 5.29
N ALA A 250 -10.60 13.63 5.97
CA ALA A 250 -9.43 13.10 6.66
C ALA A 250 -8.26 12.84 5.69
N VAL A 251 -8.54 12.26 4.52
CA VAL A 251 -7.52 12.05 3.47
C VAL A 251 -6.98 13.38 2.95
N ARG A 252 -7.83 14.38 2.68
CA ARG A 252 -7.37 15.71 2.25
C ARG A 252 -6.49 16.38 3.31
N ALA A 253 -6.86 16.28 4.58
CA ALA A 253 -6.06 16.78 5.69
C ALA A 253 -4.68 16.10 5.72
N PHE A 254 -4.64 14.76 5.65
CA PHE A 254 -3.38 14.00 5.54
C PHE A 254 -2.54 14.45 4.34
N MET A 255 -3.15 14.59 3.15
CA MET A 255 -2.45 14.96 1.91
C MET A 255 -1.90 16.39 1.93
N SER A 256 -2.39 17.25 2.83
CA SER A 256 -1.86 18.60 3.01
C SER A 256 -0.57 18.66 3.85
N LEU A 257 -0.23 17.56 4.55
CA LEU A 257 1.04 17.47 5.28
C LEU A 257 2.22 17.42 4.30
N PRO A 258 3.38 17.99 4.67
CA PRO A 258 4.59 17.82 3.88
C PRO A 258 5.00 16.34 3.83
N LYS A 259 5.57 15.93 2.69
CA LYS A 259 6.12 14.59 2.52
C LYS A 259 7.44 14.47 3.31
N GLY A 260 7.33 13.99 4.55
CA GLY A 260 8.45 13.80 5.48
C GLY A 260 8.71 15.04 6.35
N ALA A 261 8.71 14.83 7.67
CA ALA A 261 8.97 15.83 8.72
C ALA A 261 10.18 15.48 9.58
#